data_AF-A0A5M8P8Y1-F1
#
_entry.id   AF-A0A5M8P8Y1-F1
#
_cell.length_a   1.000
_cell.length_b   1.000
_cell.length_c   1.000
_cell.angle_alpha   90.00
_cell.angle_beta   90.00
_cell.angle_gamma   90.00
#
_symmetry.space_group_name_H-M   'P 1'
#
loop_
_entity.id
_entity.type
_entity.pdbx_description
1 polymer ?
#
loop_
_entity_poly.entity_id
_entity_poly.type
_entity_poly.pdbx_seq_one_letter_code
_entity_poly.pdbx_strand_id
1 'polypeptide(L)' 'MPFDIDIHSIAANPKKAEPGHFRYDFRYLPALTSELETKAAGARELSFLWQPIAAVKEASLQCLIRKAQLHAII' A
#
# COMPACT_ATOMS: atom_id res chain seq x y z
N MET A 1 2.94 -10.22 -10.53
CA MET A 1 4.19 -10.12 -9.75
C MET A 1 4.06 -8.92 -8.83
N PRO A 2 4.48 -8.99 -7.54
CA PRO A 2 4.48 -7.83 -6.65
C PRO A 2 5.36 -6.71 -7.23
N PHE A 3 4.92 -5.48 -7.02
CA PHE A 3 5.70 -4.28 -7.36
C PHE A 3 6.79 -4.01 -6.30
N ASP A 4 6.46 -4.30 -5.04
CA ASP A 4 7.34 -4.10 -3.90
C ASP A 4 7.06 -5.11 -2.80
N ILE A 5 8.03 -5.34 -1.92
CA ILE A 5 7.86 -6.14 -0.71
C ILE A 5 8.41 -5.32 0.43
N ASP A 6 7.55 -4.91 1.35
CA ASP A 6 7.94 -4.22 2.57
C ASP A 6 8.29 -5.25 3.64
N ILE A 7 9.55 -5.22 4.07
CA ILE A 7 10.10 -6.22 5.00
C ILE A 7 10.51 -5.49 6.28
N HIS A 8 9.89 -5.85 7.39
CA HIS A 8 10.19 -5.27 8.70
C HIS A 8 10.01 -6.27 9.83
N SER A 9 10.73 -6.04 10.92
CA SER A 9 10.61 -6.85 12.12
C SER A 9 9.34 -6.50 12.90
N ILE A 10 8.63 -7.52 13.34
CA ILE A 10 7.58 -7.41 14.34
C ILE A 10 8.11 -7.99 15.64
N ALA A 11 8.02 -7.21 16.72
CA ALA A 11 8.40 -7.65 18.05
C ALA A 11 7.47 -8.78 18.54
N ALA A 12 7.96 -9.62 19.44
CA ALA A 12 7.13 -10.65 20.06
C ALA A 12 5.90 -10.05 20.75
N ASN A 13 4.76 -10.73 20.64
CA ASN A 13 3.54 -10.39 21.34
C ASN A 13 3.14 -11.55 22.27
N PRO A 14 3.56 -11.51 23.55
CA PRO A 14 3.27 -12.58 24.51
C PRO A 14 1.78 -12.83 24.73
N LYS A 15 0.93 -11.81 24.59
CA LYS A 15 -0.53 -11.93 24.78
C LYS A 15 -1.19 -12.80 23.70
N LYS A 16 -0.56 -12.92 22.53
CA LYS A 16 -1.01 -13.75 21.41
C LYS A 16 -0.17 -15.02 21.22
N ALA A 17 0.80 -15.25 22.11
CA ALA A 17 1.83 -16.28 21.94
C ALA A 17 2.57 -16.20 20.58
N GLU A 18 2.74 -14.99 20.04
CA GLU A 18 3.45 -14.76 18.78
C GLU A 18 4.92 -14.38 19.06
N PRO A 19 5.92 -15.18 18.62
CA PRO A 19 7.32 -14.80 18.73
C PRO A 19 7.67 -13.66 17.77
N GLY A 20 8.79 -12.98 18.03
CA GLY A 20 9.30 -11.97 17.12
C GLY A 20 9.70 -12.60 15.78
N HIS A 21 9.37 -11.93 14.68
CA HIS A 21 9.61 -12.43 13.33
C HIS A 21 9.67 -11.27 12.32
N PHE A 22 10.13 -11.54 11.10
CA PHE A 22 10.01 -10.60 9.98
C PHE A 22 8.67 -10.80 9.28
N ARG A 23 7.97 -9.69 9.01
CA ARG A 23 6.80 -9.65 8.15
C ARG A 23 7.22 -9.26 6.74
N TYR A 24 6.57 -9.85 5.75
CA TYR A 24 6.79 -9.62 4.32
C TYR A 24 5.46 -9.17 3.70
N ASP A 25 5.28 -7.87 3.57
CA ASP A 25 4.06 -7.28 3.01
C ASP A 25 4.24 -7.08 1.50
N PHE A 26 3.65 -7.97 0.71
CA PHE A 26 3.66 -7.88 -0.75
C PHE A 26 2.73 -6.75 -1.23
N ARG A 27 3.28 -5.81 -1.99
CA ARG A 27 2.55 -4.65 -2.50
C ARG A 27 2.35 -4.77 -4.01
N TYR A 28 1.14 -4.44 -4.44
CA TYR A 28 0.71 -4.52 -5.84
C TYR A 28 0.22 -3.15 -6.29
N LEU A 29 0.44 -2.83 -7.58
CA LEU A 29 -0.01 -1.58 -8.19
C LEU A 29 -0.92 -1.91 -9.37
N PRO A 30 -2.23 -2.09 -9.15
CA PRO A 30 -3.16 -2.35 -10.24
C PRO A 30 -3.43 -1.07 -11.03
N ALA A 31 -3.44 -1.19 -12.36
CA ALA A 31 -3.99 -0.14 -13.21
C ALA A 31 -5.51 -0.21 -13.15
N LEU A 32 -6.15 0.91 -12.82
CA LEU A 32 -7.61 1.01 -12.87
C LEU A 32 -8.05 1.36 -14.28
N THR A 33 -9.11 0.70 -14.74
CA THR A 33 -9.85 1.14 -15.92
C THR A 33 -10.85 2.21 -15.49
N SER A 34 -11.28 3.06 -16.43
CA SER A 34 -12.25 4.13 -16.19
C SER A 34 -13.58 3.61 -15.59
N GLU A 35 -13.93 2.35 -15.85
CA GLU A 35 -15.11 1.69 -15.29
C GLU A 35 -14.96 1.37 -13.78
N LEU A 36 -13.75 1.08 -13.31
CA LEU A 36 -13.46 0.75 -11.91
C LEU A 36 -13.32 2.00 -11.02
N GLU A 37 -12.87 3.11 -11.57
CA GLU A 37 -12.76 4.39 -10.85
C GLU A 37 -14.11 4.84 -10.27
N THR A 38 -15.20 4.57 -11.00
CA THR A 38 -16.57 4.94 -10.59
C THR A 38 -17.14 3.98 -9.53
N LYS A 39 -16.78 2.69 -9.60
CA LYS A 39 -17.32 1.64 -8.70
C LYS A 39 -16.67 1.62 -7.32
N ALA A 40 -15.41 2.05 -7.21
CA ALA A 40 -14.72 2.11 -5.93
C ALA A 40 -15.49 2.96 -4.91
N ALA A 41 -16.14 4.05 -5.35
CA ALA A 41 -16.84 5.02 -4.49
C ALA A 41 -18.11 4.48 -3.80
N GLY A 42 -18.47 3.21 -4.04
CA GLY A 42 -19.70 2.59 -3.54
C GLY A 42 -19.53 1.57 -2.40
N ALA A 43 -18.30 1.30 -1.93
CA ALA A 43 -18.09 0.36 -0.82
C ALA A 43 -18.59 0.97 0.50
N ARG A 44 -19.76 0.52 0.97
CA ARG A 44 -20.52 1.12 2.09
C ARG A 44 -19.79 1.20 3.45
N GLU A 45 -18.64 0.57 3.61
CA GLU A 45 -17.95 0.45 4.92
C GLU A 45 -16.73 1.35 5.08
N LEU A 46 -16.22 1.98 4.00
CA LEU A 46 -15.03 2.81 4.05
C LEU A 46 -15.21 4.08 3.22
N SER A 47 -15.01 5.25 3.83
CA SER A 47 -14.88 6.51 3.10
C SER A 47 -13.44 6.68 2.63
N PHE A 48 -13.26 7.10 1.38
CA PHE A 48 -11.95 7.43 0.83
C PHE A 48 -12.08 8.60 -0.14
N LEU A 49 -10.96 9.28 -0.37
CA LEU A 49 -10.86 10.40 -1.30
C LEU A 49 -9.69 10.14 -2.25
N TRP A 50 -9.89 10.50 -3.52
CA TRP A 50 -8.80 10.59 -4.46
C TRP A 50 -7.96 11.83 -4.15
N GLN A 51 -6.65 11.65 -4.07
CA GLN A 51 -5.69 12.69 -3.74
C GLN A 51 -4.56 12.71 -4.79
N PRO A 52 -4.06 13.89 -5.19
CA PRO A 52 -2.86 13.98 -6.01
C PRO A 52 -1.66 13.30 -5.33
N ILE A 53 -0.88 12.54 -6.10
CA ILE A 53 0.31 11.81 -5.60
C ILE A 53 1.25 12.74 -4.82
N ALA A 54 1.44 13.97 -5.29
CA ALA A 54 2.28 14.98 -4.65
C ALA A 54 1.82 15.41 -3.23
N ALA A 55 0.56 15.18 -2.88
CA ALA A 55 0.01 15.50 -1.57
C ALA A 55 0.16 14.36 -0.54
N VAL A 56 0.66 13.19 -0.95
CA VAL A 56 0.85 12.04 -0.05
C VAL A 56 2.02 12.32 0.89
N LYS A 57 1.74 12.37 2.21
CA LYS A 57 2.74 12.66 3.25
C LYS A 57 3.21 11.43 4.02
N GLU A 58 2.54 10.29 3.88
CA GLU A 58 2.88 9.09 4.63
C GLU A 58 4.18 8.47 4.10
N ALA A 59 5.17 8.32 4.97
CA ALA A 59 6.54 7.96 4.57
C ALA A 59 6.63 6.60 3.84
N SER A 60 5.87 5.61 4.31
CA SER A 60 5.79 4.28 3.69
C SER A 60 5.27 4.34 2.25
N LEU A 61 4.33 5.25 1.96
CA LEU A 61 3.77 5.50 0.64
C LEU A 61 4.67 6.38 -0.22
N GLN A 62 5.35 7.38 0.36
CA GLN A 62 6.32 8.20 -0.39
C GLN A 62 7.47 7.36 -0.95
N CYS A 63 7.96 6.36 -0.19
CA CYS A 63 8.97 5.43 -0.69
C CYS A 63 8.45 4.65 -1.91
N LEU A 64 7.21 4.15 -1.82
CA LEU A 64 6.55 3.42 -2.90
C LEU A 64 6.36 4.29 -4.16
N ILE A 65 5.92 5.53 -3.98
CA ILE A 65 5.73 6.52 -5.06
C ILE A 65 7.05 6.79 -5.76
N ARG A 66 8.11 7.06 -5.00
CA ARG A 66 9.45 7.30 -5.57
C ARG A 66 9.94 6.10 -6.35
N LYS A 67 9.71 4.88 -5.83
CA LYS A 67 10.04 3.65 -6.56
C LYS A 67 9.25 3.59 -7.87
N ALA A 68 7.95 3.87 -7.85
CA ALA A 68 7.10 3.74 -9.04
C ALA A 68 7.49 4.75 -10.13
N GLN A 69 7.88 5.96 -9.74
CA GLN A 69 8.45 6.99 -10.64
C GLN A 69 9.80 6.56 -11.25
N LEU A 70 10.70 5.97 -10.45
CA LEU A 70 11.99 5.47 -10.96
C LEU A 70 11.83 4.36 -12.02
N HIS A 71 10.74 3.59 -11.93
CA HIS A 71 10.41 2.54 -12.90
C HIS A 71 9.45 3.02 -14.00
N ALA A 72 9.18 4.33 -14.10
CA ALA A 72 8.31 4.95 -15.10
C ALA A 72 6.90 4.34 -15.17
N ILE A 73 6.36 3.91 -14.03
CA ILE A 73 4.99 3.38 -13.93
C ILE A 73 3.98 4.51 -13.75
N ILE A 74 4.38 5.57 -13.04
CA ILE A 74 3.62 6.79 -12.75
C ILE A 74 4.50 8.03 -12.93
#